data_AF-A0A2N0MEZ0-F1
#
_entry.id   AF-A0A2N0MEZ0-F1
#
_cell.length_a   1.000
_cell.length_b   1.000
_cell.length_c   1.000
_cell.angle_alpha   90.00
_cell.angle_beta   90.00
_cell.angle_gamma   90.00
#
_symmetry.space_group_name_H-M   'P 1'
#
loop_
_entity.id
_entity.type
_entity.pdbx_description
1 polymer ?
#
loop_
_entity_poly.entity_id
_entity_poly.type
_entity_poly.pdbx_seq_one_letter_code
_entity_poly.pdbx_strand_id
1 'polypeptide(L)' 'MKALEFRTKINPDFTVSLPPEIAAQTRQAQPVRVILLIPESNEDIDWAQLTVEQFAQGYSDGDDIYNDL' A
#
# COMPACT_ATOMS: atom_id res chain seq x y z
N MET A 1 18.79 1.40 14.07
CA MET A 1 18.25 0.45 13.07
C MET A 1 17.91 1.25 11.82
N LYS A 2 18.35 0.84 10.63
CA LYS A 2 18.06 1.52 9.36
C LYS A 2 17.11 0.64 8.56
N ALA A 3 15.95 1.16 8.17
CA ALA A 3 15.01 0.48 7.29
C ALA A 3 15.32 0.86 5.84
N LEU A 4 15.30 -0.11 4.94
CA LEU A 4 15.46 0.08 3.50
C LEU A 4 14.23 -0.54 2.83
N GLU A 5 13.44 0.27 2.14
CA GLU A 5 12.27 -0.17 1.38
C GLU A 5 12.62 -0.24 -0.11
N PHE A 6 12.22 -1.33 -0.76
CA PHE A 6 12.32 -1.48 -2.21
C PHE A 6 11.20 -2.39 -2.69
N ARG A 7 10.78 -2.21 -3.96
CA ARG A 7 9.78 -3.05 -4.61
C ARG A 7 10.46 -4.08 -5.49
N THR A 8 10.11 -5.35 -5.35
CA THR A 8 10.59 -6.42 -6.22
C THR A 8 9.55 -7.55 -6.32
N LYS A 9 9.80 -8.51 -7.21
CA LYS A 9 9.02 -9.74 -7.32
C LYS A 9 9.76 -10.87 -6.61
N ILE A 10 8.98 -11.83 -6.10
CA ILE A 10 9.54 -13.09 -5.60
C ILE A 10 9.99 -13.91 -6.82
N ASN A 11 11.22 -14.41 -6.77
CA ASN A 11 11.79 -15.28 -7.80
C ASN A 11 11.09 -16.66 -7.80
N PRO A 12 11.18 -17.45 -8.88
CA PRO A 12 10.54 -18.78 -8.96
C PRO A 12 11.00 -19.77 -7.89
N ASP A 13 12.18 -19.56 -7.30
CA ASP A 13 12.75 -20.36 -6.23
C ASP A 13 12.38 -19.85 -4.82
N PHE A 14 11.38 -18.98 -4.73
CA PHE A 14 10.93 -18.32 -3.49
C PHE A 14 12.01 -17.45 -2.82
N THR A 15 12.98 -16.94 -3.60
CA THR A 15 13.97 -15.98 -3.12
C THR A 15 13.62 -14.54 -3.48
N VAL A 16 14.20 -13.58 -2.75
CA VAL A 16 14.09 -12.15 -3.03
C VAL A 16 15.49 -11.62 -3.33
N SER A 17 15.71 -11.14 -4.55
CA SER A 17 16.99 -10.53 -4.94
C SER A 17 17.07 -9.09 -4.42
N LEU A 18 18.19 -8.75 -3.78
CA LEU A 18 18.48 -7.37 -3.40
C LEU A 18 18.94 -6.57 -4.63
N PRO A 19 18.30 -5.42 -4.93
CA PRO A 19 18.81 -4.49 -5.93
C PRO A 19 20.23 -4.01 -5.60
N PRO A 20 21.07 -3.67 -6.59
CA PRO A 20 22.47 -3.28 -6.37
C PRO A 20 22.61 -2.05 -5.45
N GLU A 21 21.66 -1.13 -5.49
CA GLU A 21 21.60 0.05 -4.61
C GLU A 21 21.38 -0.29 -3.11
N ILE A 22 20.63 -1.36 -2.84
CA ILE A 22 20.38 -1.86 -1.47
C ILE A 22 21.55 -2.74 -1.03
N ALA A 23 22.07 -3.56 -1.94
CA ALA A 23 23.25 -4.38 -1.69
C ALA A 23 24.49 -3.52 -1.36
N ALA A 24 24.70 -2.38 -2.04
CA ALA A 24 25.79 -1.44 -1.75
C ALA A 24 25.71 -0.81 -0.35
N GLN A 25 24.50 -0.73 0.21
CA GLN A 25 24.27 -0.20 1.57
C GLN A 25 24.30 -1.29 2.65
N THR A 26 24.41 -2.56 2.26
CA THR A 26 24.34 -3.72 3.16
C THR A 26 25.69 -4.43 3.21
N ARG A 27 26.06 -4.95 4.39
CA ARG A 27 27.26 -5.78 4.51
C ARG A 27 26.93 -7.24 4.20
N GLN A 28 27.83 -7.94 3.50
CA GLN A 28 27.69 -9.38 3.28
C GLN A 28 27.56 -10.13 4.62
N ALA A 29 26.71 -11.15 4.66
CA ALA A 29 26.44 -12.00 5.84
C ALA A 29 25.93 -11.28 7.10
N GLN A 30 25.41 -10.05 6.98
CA GLN A 30 24.76 -9.37 8.10
C GLN A 30 23.37 -9.97 8.36
N PRO A 31 23.01 -10.32 9.61
CA PRO A 31 21.65 -10.70 9.94
C PRO A 31 20.72 -9.50 9.76
N VAL A 32 19.66 -9.68 8.99
CA VAL A 32 18.66 -8.64 8.70
C VAL A 32 17.25 -9.15 9.02
N ARG A 33 16.37 -8.24 9.44
CA ARG A 33 14.93 -8.52 9.60
C ARG A 33 14.22 -8.13 8.31
N VAL A 34 13.52 -9.07 7.69
CA VAL A 34 12.76 -8.85 6.45
C VAL A 34 11.29 -8.68 6.79
N ILE A 35 10.63 -7.70 6.17
CA ILE A 35 9.18 -7.51 6.22
C ILE A 35 8.68 -7.66 4.78
N LEU A 36 7.77 -8.60 4.56
CA LEU A 36 7.12 -8.81 3.27
C LEU A 36 5.72 -8.20 3.34
N LEU A 37 5.43 -7.27 2.43
CA LEU A 37 4.11 -6.68 2.23
C LEU A 37 3.54 -7.33 0.97
N ILE A 38 2.56 -8.21 1.15
CA ILE A 38 1.84 -8.84 0.05
C ILE A 38 0.52 -8.07 -0.08
N PRO A 39 0.20 -7.50 -1.24
CA PRO A 39 -1.11 -6.90 -1.43
C PRO A 39 -2.16 -8.02 -1.34
N GLU A 40 -3.01 -7.97 -0.32
CA GLU A 40 -4.25 -8.73 -0.35
C GLU A 40 -5.12 -8.11 -1.45
N SER A 41 -5.62 -8.95 -2.36
CA SER A 41 -6.33 -8.50 -3.54
C SER A 41 -7.41 -7.47 -3.19
N ASN A 42 -7.32 -6.31 -3.82
CA ASN A 42 -8.38 -5.31 -3.96
C ASN A 42 -8.94 -4.62 -2.72
N GLU A 43 -8.44 -4.81 -1.49
CA GLU A 43 -9.01 -4.07 -0.34
C GLU A 43 -9.00 -2.54 -0.58
N ASP A 44 -7.95 -1.97 -1.15
CA ASP A 44 -7.92 -0.54 -1.49
C ASP A 44 -8.97 -0.13 -2.54
N ILE A 45 -9.30 -1.03 -3.49
CA ILE A 45 -10.36 -0.80 -4.48
C ILE A 45 -11.73 -0.92 -3.82
N ASP A 46 -11.91 -1.91 -2.95
CA ASP A 46 -13.16 -2.18 -2.24
C ASP A 46 -13.46 -1.05 -1.24
N TRP A 47 -12.46 -0.51 -0.54
CA TRP A 47 -12.59 0.67 0.33
C TRP A 47 -12.88 1.94 -0.46
N ALA A 48 -12.21 2.15 -1.61
CA ALA A 48 -12.48 3.29 -2.47
C ALA A 48 -13.91 3.24 -3.04
N GLN A 49 -14.37 2.05 -3.45
CA GLN A 49 -15.70 1.83 -3.98
C GLN A 49 -16.77 2.01 -2.88
N LEU A 50 -16.57 1.43 -1.70
CA LEU A 50 -17.46 1.61 -0.54
C LEU A 50 -17.57 3.09 -0.13
N THR A 51 -16.45 3.82 -0.17
CA THR A 51 -16.44 5.26 0.15
C THR A 51 -17.23 6.07 -0.87
N VAL A 52 -17.08 5.78 -2.16
CA VAL A 52 -17.87 6.44 -3.23
C VAL A 52 -19.37 6.16 -3.05
N GLU A 53 -19.75 4.91 -2.78
CA GLU A 53 -21.16 4.54 -2.59
C GLU A 53 -21.78 5.20 -1.35
N GLN A 54 -21.07 5.19 -0.21
CA GLN A 54 -21.57 5.77 1.03
C GLN A 54 -21.56 7.31 1.01
N PHE A 55 -20.57 7.92 0.34
CA PHE A 55 -20.53 9.37 0.14
C PHE A 55 -21.66 9.83 -0.78
N ALA A 56 -21.94 9.10 -1.86
CA ALA A 56 -23.05 9.42 -2.77
C ALA A 56 -24.43 9.24 -2.11
N GLN A 57 -24.61 8.27 -1.21
CA GLN A 57 -25.84 8.10 -0.43
C GLN A 57 -26.03 9.14 0.68
N GLY A 58 -24.95 9.78 1.15
CA GLY A 58 -24.98 10.83 2.16
C GLY A 58 -25.47 12.18 1.65
N TYR A 59 -25.35 12.46 0.34
CA TYR A 59 -25.97 13.62 -0.29
C TYR A 59 -27.44 13.32 -0.59
N SER A 60 -28.28 13.45 0.43
CA SER A 60 -29.72 13.56 0.22
C SER A 60 -30.08 15.01 -0.11
N ASP A 61 -31.06 15.22 -1.00
CA ASP A 61 -31.58 16.54 -1.43
C ASP A 61 -32.06 17.46 -0.28
N GLY A 62 -31.98 17.01 0.98
CA GLY A 62 -32.35 17.78 2.17
C GLY A 62 -31.22 18.54 2.87
N ASP A 63 -29.95 18.36 2.46
CA ASP A 63 -28.79 18.98 3.13
C ASP A 63 -28.35 20.35 2.55
N ASP A 64 -29.18 20.93 1.68
CA ASP A 64 -28.96 22.27 1.12
C ASP A 64 -29.50 23.37 2.06
N ILE A 65 -28.92 23.49 3.26
CA ILE A 65 -29.30 24.52 4.26
C ILE A 65 -29.00 25.96 3.75
N TYR A 66 -28.21 26.11 2.69
CA TYR A 66 -27.81 27.40 2.13
C TYR A 66 -28.43 27.73 0.77
N ASN A 67 -29.34 26.92 0.23
CA ASN A 67 -29.91 27.14 -1.10
C ASN A 67 -31.05 28.18 -1.13
N ASP A 68 -31.36 28.83 0.01
CA ASP A 68 -32.44 29.83 0.14
C ASP A 68 -31.94 31.13 0.82
N LEU A 69 -30.72 31.57 0.48
CA LEU A 69 -30.12 32.85 0.91
C LEU A 69 -29.72 33.72 -0.29
#